data_AF-A0A2P4SCC9-F1
#
_entry.id   AF-A0A2P4SCC9-F1
#
_cell.length_a   1.000
_cell.length_b   1.000
_cell.length_c   1.000
_cell.angle_alpha   90.00
_cell.angle_beta   90.00
_cell.angle_gamma   90.00
#
_symmetry.space_group_name_H-M   'P 1'
#
loop_
_entity.id
_entity.type
_entity.pdbx_description
1 polymer ?
#
loop_
_entity_poly.entity_id
_entity_poly.type
_entity_poly.pdbx_seq_one_letter_code
_entity_poly.pdbx_strand_id
1 'polypeptide(L)'
;MRDLYMKNGQGFALVYSITAQSTFNDLQDLREQILRVKDTDDVPMILVGNKCDLEDERVVGKEQGQNLARQWNNCAFLESSAKSKINVNEVRHDICVMEHWQIRMRQCFVN
;
A
#
# COMPACT_ATOMS: atom_id res chain seq x y z
N MET A 1 4.49 -21.09 6.01
CA MET A 1 5.40 -20.00 6.47
C MET A 1 4.99 -18.62 5.96
N ARG A 2 4.04 -18.51 5.00
CA ARG A 2 3.52 -17.20 4.57
C ARG A 2 2.49 -16.59 5.53
N ASP A 3 1.82 -17.46 6.26
CA ASP A 3 0.65 -17.13 7.08
C ASP A 3 1.02 -16.39 8.37
N LEU A 4 2.22 -16.59 8.92
CA LEU A 4 2.60 -16.03 10.22
C LEU A 4 2.80 -14.51 10.18
N TYR A 5 3.37 -13.98 9.08
CA TYR A 5 3.55 -12.54 8.91
C TYR A 5 2.25 -11.85 8.47
N MET A 6 1.35 -12.56 7.78
CA MET A 6 0.01 -12.06 7.49
C MET A 6 -0.87 -12.02 8.75
N LYS A 7 -0.66 -12.95 9.70
CA LYS A 7 -1.42 -12.99 10.95
C LYS A 7 -0.95 -11.94 11.95
N ASN A 8 0.37 -11.77 12.11
CA ASN A 8 0.95 -10.83 13.09
C ASN A 8 1.19 -9.40 12.57
N GLY A 9 1.24 -9.18 11.25
CA GLY A 9 1.46 -7.84 10.69
C GLY A 9 0.32 -6.89 11.06
N GLN A 10 0.64 -5.74 11.68
CA GLN A 10 -0.36 -4.73 12.04
C GLN A 10 -0.74 -3.85 10.86
N GLY A 11 0.14 -3.73 9.85
CA GLY A 11 -0.13 -3.07 8.58
C GLY A 11 0.64 -3.69 7.42
N PHE A 12 0.18 -3.44 6.20
CA PHE A 12 0.73 -4.04 4.98
C PHE A 12 1.06 -3.00 3.93
N ALA A 13 2.22 -3.16 3.29
CA ALA A 13 2.60 -2.36 2.14
C ALA A 13 2.46 -3.21 0.86
N LEU A 14 1.55 -2.79 -0.02
CA LEU A 14 1.34 -3.39 -1.33
C LEU A 14 2.17 -2.61 -2.36
N VAL A 15 3.25 -3.22 -2.83
CA VAL A 15 4.17 -2.59 -3.79
C VAL A 15 3.95 -3.17 -5.18
N TYR A 16 3.68 -2.33 -6.18
CA TYR A 16 3.61 -2.73 -7.59
C TYR A 16 4.65 -1.98 -8.42
N SER A 17 4.89 -2.42 -9.66
CA SER A 17 5.73 -1.68 -10.60
C SER A 17 4.88 -0.88 -11.58
N ILE A 18 5.17 0.42 -11.76
CA ILE A 18 4.43 1.26 -12.71
C ILE A 18 4.61 0.82 -14.17
N THR A 19 5.65 0.02 -14.46
CA THR A 19 5.96 -0.52 -15.78
C THR A 19 5.30 -1.87 -16.06
N ALA A 20 4.64 -2.48 -15.07
CA ALA A 20 4.05 -3.81 -15.22
C ALA A 20 2.61 -3.85 -14.69
N GLN A 21 1.65 -3.73 -15.60
CA GLN A 21 0.22 -3.76 -15.29
C GLN A 21 -0.20 -5.06 -14.59
N SER A 22 0.41 -6.19 -14.95
CA SER A 22 0.12 -7.48 -14.30
C SER A 22 0.33 -7.39 -12.78
N THR A 23 1.46 -6.80 -12.35
CA THR A 23 1.76 -6.64 -10.91
C THR A 23 0.75 -5.76 -10.18
N PHE A 24 0.10 -4.84 -10.88
CA PHE A 24 -0.96 -4.01 -10.30
C PHE A 24 -2.25 -4.80 -10.11
N ASN A 25 -2.62 -5.65 -11.07
CA ASN A 25 -3.79 -6.51 -10.96
C ASN A 25 -3.61 -7.57 -9.86
N ASP A 26 -2.42 -8.17 -9.76
CA ASP A 26 -2.07 -9.14 -8.70
C ASP A 26 -2.24 -8.57 -7.27
N LEU A 27 -2.14 -7.24 -7.09
CA LEU A 27 -2.33 -6.64 -5.77
C LEU A 27 -3.75 -6.79 -5.23
N GLN A 28 -4.75 -6.86 -6.11
CA GLN A 28 -6.14 -7.02 -5.69
C GLN A 28 -6.35 -8.39 -5.05
N ASP A 29 -5.89 -9.44 -5.71
CA ASP A 29 -5.87 -10.80 -5.16
C ASP A 29 -5.08 -10.87 -3.85
N LEU A 30 -3.91 -10.20 -3.80
CA LEU A 30 -3.07 -10.16 -2.60
C LEU A 30 -3.81 -9.51 -1.42
N ARG A 31 -4.51 -8.39 -1.66
CA ARG A 31 -5.33 -7.72 -0.65
C ARG A 31 -6.41 -8.66 -0.13
N GLU A 32 -7.17 -9.30 -1.02
CA GLU A 32 -8.24 -10.21 -0.61
C GLU A 32 -7.71 -11.40 0.20
N GLN A 33 -6.50 -11.88 -0.09
CA GLN A 33 -5.86 -12.90 0.74
C GLN A 33 -5.53 -12.36 2.14
N ILE A 34 -5.01 -11.14 2.24
CA ILE A 34 -4.70 -10.52 3.54
C ILE A 34 -5.97 -10.35 4.38
N LEU A 35 -7.04 -9.80 3.80
CA LEU A 35 -8.32 -9.60 4.48
C LEU A 35 -8.90 -10.93 4.98
N ARG A 36 -8.85 -11.97 4.13
CA ARG A 36 -9.28 -13.34 4.50
C ARG A 36 -8.46 -13.93 5.65
N VAL A 37 -7.15 -13.70 5.69
CA VAL A 37 -6.28 -14.21 6.77
C VAL A 37 -6.47 -13.42 8.06
N LYS A 38 -6.74 -12.11 7.95
CA LYS A 38 -6.96 -11.21 9.09
C LYS A 38 -8.37 -11.30 9.67
N ASP A 39 -9.34 -11.80 8.91
CA ASP A 39 -10.77 -11.85 9.28
C ASP A 39 -11.32 -10.45 9.63
N THR A 40 -10.79 -9.41 8.98
CA THR A 40 -11.21 -8.01 9.14
C THR A 40 -10.94 -7.21 7.88
N ASP A 41 -11.84 -6.29 7.56
CA ASP A 41 -11.71 -5.31 6.47
C ASP A 41 -10.94 -4.04 6.87
N ASP A 42 -10.71 -3.85 8.17
CA ASP A 42 -10.03 -2.68 8.75
C ASP A 42 -8.53 -2.94 8.96
N VAL A 43 -7.85 -3.30 7.88
CA VAL A 43 -6.40 -3.52 7.89
C VAL A 43 -5.72 -2.28 7.31
N PRO A 44 -4.83 -1.60 8.06
CA PRO A 44 -4.12 -0.45 7.53
C PRO A 44 -3.16 -0.94 6.44
N MET A 45 -3.37 -0.39 5.25
CA MET A 45 -2.62 -0.74 4.06
C MET A 45 -2.08 0.53 3.41
N ILE A 46 -0.93 0.41 2.75
CA ILE A 46 -0.36 1.44 1.87
C ILE A 46 -0.09 0.84 0.49
N LEU A 47 -0.51 1.55 -0.54
CA LEU A 47 -0.24 1.23 -1.93
C LEU A 47 1.00 2.00 -2.40
N VAL A 48 1.99 1.30 -2.93
CA VAL A 48 3.28 1.87 -3.36
C VAL A 48 3.54 1.54 -4.82
N GLY A 49 3.53 2.55 -5.68
CA GLY A 49 3.96 2.44 -7.07
C GLY A 49 5.47 2.57 -7.19
N ASN A 50 6.20 1.47 -7.32
CA ASN A 50 7.64 1.46 -7.53
C ASN A 50 8.02 1.71 -9.00
N LYS A 51 9.27 2.12 -9.21
CA LYS A 51 9.89 2.45 -10.51
C LYS A 51 9.37 3.74 -11.15
N CYS A 52 9.02 4.74 -10.35
CA CYS A 52 8.54 6.02 -10.86
C CYS A 52 9.55 6.77 -11.76
N ASP A 53 10.81 6.32 -11.79
CA ASP A 53 11.87 6.80 -12.69
C ASP A 53 11.67 6.39 -14.14
N LEU A 54 10.94 5.30 -14.39
CA LEU A 54 10.66 4.79 -15.74
C LEU A 54 9.32 5.35 -16.24
N GLU A 55 9.23 6.67 -16.40
CA GLU A 55 8.03 7.30 -16.94
C GLU A 55 7.78 6.95 -18.41
N ASP A 56 8.84 6.79 -19.21
CA ASP A 56 8.74 6.37 -20.61
C ASP A 56 8.14 4.96 -20.79
N GLU A 57 8.38 4.07 -19.82
CA GLU A 57 7.82 2.71 -19.80
C GLU A 57 6.59 2.58 -18.89
N ARG A 58 6.00 3.72 -18.47
CA ARG A 58 4.84 3.74 -17.59
C ARG A 58 3.64 3.12 -18.31
N VAL A 59 3.13 2.04 -17.73
CA VAL A 59 1.86 1.42 -18.17
C VAL A 59 0.73 1.69 -17.17
N VAL A 60 1.06 1.83 -15.88
CA VAL A 60 0.10 2.18 -14.83
C VAL A 60 0.11 3.68 -14.59
N GLY A 61 -1.01 4.32 -14.86
CA GLY A 61 -1.20 5.75 -14.60
C GLY A 61 -1.26 6.05 -13.10
N LYS A 62 -0.80 7.24 -12.69
CA LYS A 62 -0.93 7.70 -11.30
C LYS A 62 -2.39 7.71 -10.84
N GLU A 63 -3.28 8.13 -11.74
CA GLU A 63 -4.71 8.17 -11.49
C GLU A 63 -5.30 6.77 -11.25
N GLN A 64 -4.81 5.74 -11.94
CA GLN A 64 -5.24 4.36 -11.70
C GLN A 64 -4.84 3.90 -10.29
N GLY A 65 -3.61 4.19 -9.87
CA GLY A 65 -3.15 3.91 -8.50
C GLY A 65 -3.97 4.65 -7.44
N GLN A 66 -4.24 5.94 -7.66
CA GLN A 66 -5.07 6.74 -6.76
C GLN A 66 -6.52 6.24 -6.69
N ASN A 67 -7.12 5.89 -7.83
CA ASN A 67 -8.48 5.34 -7.86
C ASN A 67 -8.56 4.00 -7.15
N LEU A 68 -7.56 3.14 -7.31
CA LEU A 68 -7.48 1.88 -6.57
C LEU A 68 -7.37 2.13 -5.06
N ALA A 69 -6.49 3.05 -4.64
CA ALA A 69 -6.33 3.40 -3.25
C ALA A 69 -7.62 3.98 -2.62
N ARG A 70 -8.36 4.81 -3.37
CA ARG A 70 -9.69 5.31 -2.97
C ARG A 70 -10.70 4.19 -2.78
N GLN A 71 -10.75 3.22 -3.70
CA GLN A 71 -11.60 2.04 -3.57
C GLN A 71 -11.22 1.19 -2.35
N TRP A 72 -9.99 1.29 -1.88
CA TRP A 72 -9.46 0.54 -0.76
C TRP A 72 -9.60 1.29 0.57
N ASN A 73 -10.80 1.85 0.83
CA ASN A 73 -11.08 2.64 2.04
C ASN A 73 -10.17 3.87 2.19
N ASN A 74 -9.89 4.56 1.08
CA ASN A 74 -9.00 5.72 1.07
C ASN A 74 -7.60 5.40 1.62
N CYS A 75 -7.07 4.26 1.17
CA CYS A 75 -5.72 3.76 1.43
C CYS A 75 -4.67 4.83 1.05
N ALA A 76 -3.56 4.86 1.78
CA ALA A 76 -2.45 5.74 1.41
C ALA A 76 -1.84 5.26 0.09
N PHE A 77 -1.57 6.19 -0.82
CA PHE A 77 -0.92 5.91 -2.11
C PHE A 77 0.33 6.75 -2.25
N LEU A 78 1.43 6.13 -2.63
CA LEU A 78 2.67 6.83 -2.91
C LEU A 78 3.40 6.20 -4.11
N GLU A 79 4.19 6.98 -4.83
CA GLU A 79 5.11 6.46 -5.84
C GLU A 79 6.56 6.58 -5.33
N SER A 80 7.36 5.55 -5.55
CA SER A 80 8.78 5.54 -5.18
C SER A 80 9.65 5.02 -6.31
N SER A 81 10.93 5.36 -6.25
CA SER A 81 11.96 4.74 -7.09
C SER A 81 13.10 4.27 -6.23
N ALA A 82 13.25 2.94 -6.11
CA ALA A 82 14.40 2.34 -5.45
C ALA A 82 15.73 2.67 -6.17
N LYS A 83 15.69 2.81 -7.51
CA LYS A 83 16.86 3.08 -8.35
C LYS A 83 17.34 4.53 -8.20
N SER A 84 16.42 5.49 -8.24
CA SER A 84 16.72 6.91 -8.08
C SER A 84 16.73 7.36 -6.61
N LYS A 85 16.48 6.44 -5.67
CA LYS A 85 16.28 6.71 -4.22
C LYS A 85 15.23 7.79 -3.94
N ILE A 86 14.27 7.97 -4.85
CA ILE A 86 13.18 8.93 -4.71
C ILE A 86 12.10 8.30 -3.84
N ASN A 87 11.69 9.00 -2.78
CA ASN A 87 10.65 8.63 -1.82
C ASN A 87 10.88 7.32 -1.05
N VAL A 88 12.07 6.70 -1.12
CA VAL A 88 12.38 5.46 -0.37
C VAL A 88 12.35 5.68 1.15
N ASN A 89 12.81 6.85 1.61
CA ASN A 89 12.73 7.22 3.02
C ASN A 89 11.30 7.56 3.44
N GLU A 90 10.51 8.12 2.53
CA GLU A 90 9.11 8.49 2.77
C GLU A 90 8.25 7.24 2.94
N VAL A 91 8.37 6.25 2.04
CA VAL A 91 7.74 4.92 2.20
C VAL A 91 8.08 4.29 3.55
N ARG A 92 9.36 4.37 3.95
CA ARG A 92 9.83 3.80 5.21
C ARG A 92 9.26 4.55 6.41
N HIS A 93 9.12 5.88 6.31
CA HIS A 93 8.51 6.69 7.36
C HIS A 93 6.99 6.47 7.41
N ASP A 94 6.30 6.44 6.28
CA ASP A 94 4.85 6.23 6.16
C ASP A 94 4.41 4.91 6.81
N ILE A 95 5.12 3.82 6.54
CA ILE A 95 4.85 2.53 7.19
C ILE A 95 5.06 2.61 8.71
N CYS A 96 6.09 3.33 9.17
CA CYS A 96 6.37 3.53 10.60
C CYS A 96 5.32 4.41 11.29
N VAL A 97 4.82 5.46 10.62
CA VAL A 97 3.75 6.31 11.17
C VAL A 97 2.37 5.68 11.04
N MET A 98 2.17 4.69 10.15
CA MET A 98 0.94 3.90 10.08
C MET A 98 0.69 3.09 11.35
N GLU A 99 1.74 2.51 11.96
CA GLU A 99 1.63 1.90 13.30
C GLU A 99 1.17 2.93 14.35
N HIS A 100 1.57 4.19 14.20
CA HIS A 100 1.15 5.29 15.07
C HIS A 100 -0.26 5.84 14.75
N TRP A 101 -0.72 5.72 13.51
CA TRP A 101 -2.03 6.21 13.06
C TRP A 101 -3.19 5.38 13.62
N GLN A 102 -3.02 4.06 13.79
CA GLN A 102 -4.05 3.23 14.46
C GLN A 102 -4.31 3.68 15.91
N ILE A 103 -3.28 4.16 16.62
CA ILE A 103 -3.43 4.67 18.00
C ILE A 103 -4.08 6.07 18.00
N ARG A 104 -3.84 6.88 16.97
CA ARG A 104 -4.32 8.27 16.92
C ARG A 104 -5.73 8.43 16.34
N MET A 105 -6.15 7.57 15.41
CA MET A 105 -7.49 7.65 14.80
C MET A 105 -8.62 7.25 15.78
N ARG A 106 -8.30 6.53 16.87
CA ARG A 106 -9.24 6.19 17.94
C ARG A 106 -9.63 7.37 18.86
N GLN A 107 -8.98 8.54 18.75
CA GLN A 107 -9.36 9.74 19.54
C GLN A 107 -10.13 10.80 18.73
N CYS A 108 -10.33 10.62 17.42
CA CYS A 108 -11.11 11.57 16.61
C CYS A 108 -12.59 11.20 16.43
N PHE A 109 -13.05 10.11 17.06
CA PHE A 109 -14.47 9.72 17.12
C PHE A 109 -14.91 9.46 18.57
N VAL A 110 -14.81 10.48 19.42
CA VAL A 110 -15.66 10.60 20.61
C VAL A 110 -16.14 12.05 20.70
N ASN A 111 -17.29 12.31 20.08
CA ASN A 111 -18.28 13.26 20.59
C ASN A 111 -19.55 12.46 20.82
#